data_AF-A0A539EPE4-F1
#
_entry.id   AF-A0A539EPE4-F1
#
_cell.length_a   1.000
_cell.length_b   1.000
_cell.length_c   1.000
_cell.angle_alpha   90.00
_cell.angle_beta   90.00
_cell.angle_gamma   90.00
#
_symmetry.space_group_name_H-M   'P 1'
#
loop_
_entity.id
_entity.type
_entity.pdbx_description
1 polymer ?
#
loop_
_entity_poly.entity_id
_entity_poly.type
_entity_poly.pdbx_seq_one_letter_code
_entity_poly.pdbx_strand_id
1 'polypeptide(L)'
;MPPLKPRLLPLLRQHYPEARYDGSDPKLIVTFAGPPEVGDLQVWDDGDEATMAIGKLTHVHITAYESLPYDPNISEEEIAKRVTEEVLKFLEGFFAERIVVWTETAKKIASVGSIEAMPVPLPEGDEAFSWKGRLHPKAG
;
A
#
# COMPACT_ATOMS: atom_id res chain seq x y z
N MET A 1 -0.91 -21.44 6.09
CA MET A 1 -0.35 -20.08 5.99
C MET A 1 -0.31 -19.44 7.37
N PRO A 2 0.88 -19.16 7.92
CA PRO A 2 1.03 -18.42 9.16
C PRO A 2 0.60 -16.97 8.96
N PRO A 3 0.02 -16.32 9.98
CA PRO A 3 -0.37 -14.92 9.88
C PRO A 3 0.84 -14.01 9.68
N LEU A 4 0.67 -12.92 8.94
CA LEU A 4 1.70 -11.91 8.69
C LEU A 4 1.91 -11.00 9.90
N LYS A 5 0.86 -10.71 10.66
CA LYS A 5 0.85 -9.73 11.75
C LYS A 5 1.96 -9.96 12.79
N PRO A 6 2.24 -11.19 13.29
CA PRO A 6 3.35 -11.42 14.22
C PRO A 6 4.74 -11.06 13.67
N ARG A 7 4.91 -11.07 12.34
CA ARG A 7 6.18 -10.72 11.66
C ARG A 7 6.25 -9.23 11.31
N LEU A 8 5.16 -8.67 10.80
CA LEU A 8 5.08 -7.25 10.42
C LEU A 8 5.04 -6.30 11.62
N LEU A 9 4.28 -6.64 12.66
CA LEU A 9 4.02 -5.73 13.78
C LEU A 9 5.30 -5.25 14.50
N PRO A 10 6.31 -6.10 14.82
CA PRO A 10 7.55 -5.63 15.43
C PRO A 10 8.33 -4.66 14.52
N LEU A 11 8.40 -4.94 13.23
CA LEU A 11 9.12 -4.11 12.26
C LEU A 11 8.41 -2.76 12.07
N LEU A 12 7.10 -2.76 11.90
CA LEU A 12 6.32 -1.54 11.80
C LEU A 12 6.48 -0.68 13.05
N ARG A 13 6.44 -1.25 14.26
CA ARG A 13 6.66 -0.51 15.51
C ARG A 13 8.06 0.10 15.59
N GLN A 14 9.07 -0.57 15.02
CA GLN A 14 10.43 -0.04 14.96
C GLN A 14 10.56 1.12 13.96
N HIS A 15 9.99 1.00 12.77
CA HIS A 15 10.09 2.01 11.71
C HIS A 15 9.12 3.18 11.88
N TYR A 16 7.94 2.92 12.46
CA TYR A 16 6.83 3.86 12.60
C TYR A 16 6.22 3.81 14.01
N PRO A 17 6.98 4.23 15.04
CA PRO A 17 6.52 4.15 16.43
C PRO A 17 5.27 5.00 16.71
N GLU A 18 5.09 6.09 15.97
CA GLU A 18 3.97 7.03 16.13
C GLU A 18 2.67 6.59 15.42
N ALA A 19 2.71 5.48 14.69
CA ALA A 19 1.52 4.95 14.04
C ALA A 19 0.54 4.35 15.06
N ARG A 20 -0.74 4.22 14.69
CA ARG A 20 -1.76 3.65 15.57
C ARG A 20 -1.79 2.13 15.43
N TYR A 21 -1.49 1.44 16.52
CA TYR A 21 -1.57 -0.01 16.63
C TYR A 21 -2.76 -0.40 17.50
N ASP A 22 -3.92 -0.61 16.88
CA ASP A 22 -5.10 -1.13 17.57
C ASP A 22 -5.10 -2.67 17.51
N GLY A 23 -5.20 -3.30 18.67
CA GLY A 23 -5.28 -4.76 18.80
C GLY A 23 -6.71 -5.29 18.82
N SER A 24 -7.72 -4.41 18.72
CA SER A 24 -9.14 -4.78 18.77
C SER A 24 -9.56 -5.68 17.61
N ASP A 25 -9.02 -5.41 16.41
CA ASP A 25 -9.20 -6.26 15.24
C ASP A 25 -7.99 -7.19 15.07
N PRO A 26 -8.20 -8.52 14.99
CA PRO A 26 -7.10 -9.47 14.84
C PRO A 26 -6.34 -9.30 13.52
N LYS A 27 -6.98 -8.83 12.45
CA LYS A 27 -6.39 -8.64 11.12
C LYS A 27 -5.77 -7.26 10.90
N LEU A 28 -6.33 -6.20 11.48
CA LEU A 28 -5.72 -4.86 11.35
C LEU A 28 -4.35 -4.84 12.04
N ILE A 29 -3.30 -4.47 11.31
CA ILE A 29 -1.93 -4.42 11.83
C ILE A 29 -1.63 -3.01 12.35
N VAL A 30 -1.86 -1.99 11.51
CA VAL A 30 -1.51 -0.60 11.80
C VAL A 30 -2.39 0.37 11.02
N THR A 31 -2.63 1.56 11.57
CA THR A 31 -3.26 2.68 10.89
C THR A 31 -2.38 3.94 10.96
N PHE A 32 -2.20 4.58 9.81
CA PHE A 32 -1.53 5.87 9.67
C PHE A 32 -2.57 6.94 9.37
N ALA A 33 -2.60 8.00 10.19
CA ALA A 33 -3.50 9.13 9.94
C ALA A 33 -3.01 9.92 8.72
N GLY A 34 -3.84 9.98 7.67
CA GLY A 34 -3.51 10.69 6.43
C GLY A 34 -4.19 12.05 6.30
N PRO A 35 -3.82 12.86 5.30
CA PRO A 35 -4.51 14.12 5.02
C PRO A 35 -5.95 13.86 4.55
N PRO A 36 -6.89 14.82 4.72
CA PRO A 36 -8.32 14.62 4.42
C PRO A 36 -8.64 14.12 3.01
N GLU A 37 -7.83 14.50 2.02
CA GLU A 37 -8.03 14.11 0.62
C GLU A 37 -7.61 12.66 0.33
N VAL A 38 -6.67 12.11 1.11
CA VAL A 38 -6.16 10.74 0.95
C VAL A 38 -6.89 9.79 1.88
N GLY A 39 -7.13 10.24 3.12
CA GLY A 39 -7.66 9.43 4.21
C GLY A 39 -6.59 8.58 4.89
N ASP A 40 -7.00 7.82 5.90
CA ASP A 40 -6.12 6.94 6.65
C ASP A 40 -5.56 5.82 5.76
N LEU A 41 -4.29 5.46 5.96
CA LEU A 41 -3.72 4.25 5.39
C LEU A 41 -3.78 3.14 6.44
N GLN A 42 -4.31 1.98 6.06
CA GLN A 42 -4.43 0.82 6.93
C GLN A 42 -3.73 -0.39 6.32
N VAL A 43 -3.03 -1.15 7.15
CA VAL A 43 -2.38 -2.42 6.76
C VAL A 43 -3.13 -3.57 7.43
N TRP A 44 -3.61 -4.51 6.64
CA TRP A 44 -4.39 -5.65 7.07
C TRP A 44 -3.65 -6.97 6.77
N ASP A 45 -3.76 -7.92 7.69
CA ASP A 45 -3.30 -9.30 7.53
C ASP A 45 -4.41 -10.17 6.94
N ASP A 46 -4.23 -10.60 5.69
CA ASP A 46 -5.14 -11.52 5.00
C ASP A 46 -4.53 -12.93 4.83
N GLY A 47 -3.49 -13.24 5.60
CA GLY A 47 -2.88 -14.57 5.65
C GLY A 47 -1.64 -14.68 4.77
N ASP A 48 -1.81 -14.92 3.46
CA ASP A 48 -0.71 -14.99 2.50
C ASP A 48 -0.42 -13.68 1.76
N GLU A 49 -1.26 -12.68 1.99
CA GLU A 49 -1.12 -11.33 1.46
C GLU A 49 -1.44 -10.27 2.52
N ALA A 50 -0.90 -9.07 2.30
CA ALA A 50 -1.27 -7.90 3.08
C ALA A 50 -2.13 -6.95 2.22
N THR A 51 -3.27 -6.52 2.76
CA THR A 51 -4.09 -5.49 2.12
C THR A 51 -3.72 -4.10 2.66
N MET A 52 -3.32 -3.21 1.76
CA MET A 52 -3.03 -1.80 2.03
C MET A 52 -4.24 -0.96 1.60
N ALA A 53 -5.12 -0.59 2.53
CA ALA A 53 -6.25 0.29 2.23
C ALA A 53 -5.85 1.76 2.36
N ILE A 54 -6.14 2.56 1.34
CA ILE A 54 -5.77 4.00 1.27
C ILE A 54 -7.05 4.82 1.23
N GLY A 55 -7.50 5.22 2.42
CA GLY A 55 -8.75 5.94 2.65
C GLY A 55 -9.92 5.34 1.86
N LYS A 56 -10.53 6.16 1.00
CA LYS A 56 -11.60 5.73 0.08
C LYS A 56 -11.12 5.64 -1.38
N LEU A 57 -9.82 5.84 -1.62
CA LEU A 57 -9.27 5.91 -2.96
C LEU A 57 -9.14 4.52 -3.56
N THR A 58 -8.47 3.62 -2.84
CA THR A 58 -8.16 2.28 -3.33
C THR A 58 -7.68 1.35 -2.22
N HIS A 59 -7.44 0.10 -2.57
CA HIS A 59 -6.63 -0.82 -1.77
C HIS A 59 -5.67 -1.59 -2.69
N VAL A 60 -4.52 -1.99 -2.15
CA VAL A 60 -3.51 -2.78 -2.86
C VAL A 60 -3.26 -4.07 -2.11
N HIS A 61 -3.26 -5.18 -2.84
CA HIS A 61 -2.86 -6.49 -2.32
C HIS A 61 -1.37 -6.69 -2.55
N ILE A 62 -0.61 -6.88 -1.48
CA ILE A 62 0.82 -7.20 -1.52
C ILE A 62 0.97 -8.70 -1.27
N THR A 63 1.37 -9.41 -2.31
CA THR A 63 1.57 -10.87 -2.29
C THR A 63 3.04 -11.19 -2.53
N ALA A 64 3.47 -12.42 -2.20
CA ALA A 64 4.83 -12.88 -2.49
C ALA A 64 5.07 -13.25 -3.96
N TYR A 65 4.04 -13.15 -4.81
CA TYR A 65 4.05 -13.68 -6.15
C TYR A 65 4.09 -12.55 -7.19
N GLU A 66 5.28 -12.26 -7.71
CA GLU A 66 5.47 -11.16 -8.65
C GLU A 66 5.06 -11.50 -10.10
N SER A 67 4.97 -12.79 -10.46
CA SER A 67 4.57 -13.23 -11.80
C SER A 67 4.10 -14.68 -11.84
N LEU A 68 3.33 -15.04 -12.87
CA LEU A 68 2.94 -16.42 -13.18
C LEU A 68 3.97 -17.07 -14.11
N PRO A 69 4.29 -18.37 -13.94
CA PRO A 69 3.73 -19.30 -12.96
C PRO A 69 4.38 -19.15 -11.57
N TYR A 70 3.58 -19.38 -10.53
CA TYR A 70 4.05 -19.38 -9.15
C TYR A 70 5.03 -20.53 -8.91
N ASP A 71 6.06 -20.31 -8.08
CA ASP A 71 6.89 -21.39 -7.57
C ASP A 71 6.08 -22.20 -6.55
N PRO A 72 5.69 -23.45 -6.85
CA PRO A 72 4.86 -24.24 -5.94
C PRO A 72 5.65 -24.70 -4.69
N ASN A 73 6.97 -24.50 -4.65
CA ASN A 73 7.84 -24.92 -3.56
C ASN A 73 8.25 -23.77 -2.64
N ILE A 74 7.74 -22.55 -2.86
CA ILE A 74 8.03 -21.44 -1.96
C ILE A 74 7.50 -21.77 -0.56
N SER A 75 8.37 -21.66 0.44
CA SER A 75 7.98 -21.94 1.82
C SER A 75 7.06 -20.85 2.37
N GLU A 76 6.20 -21.20 3.31
CA GLU A 76 5.33 -20.23 4.00
C GLU A 76 6.13 -19.10 4.68
N GLU A 77 7.34 -19.42 5.16
CA GLU A 77 8.24 -18.43 5.76
C GLU A 77 8.79 -17.44 4.72
N GLU A 78 9.18 -17.93 3.55
CA GLU A 78 9.65 -17.08 2.46
C GLU A 78 8.52 -16.21 1.90
N ILE A 79 7.30 -16.73 1.79
CA ILE A 79 6.12 -15.92 1.44
C ILE A 79 5.98 -14.77 2.44
N ALA A 80 5.92 -15.09 3.73
CA ALA A 80 5.70 -14.09 4.76
C ALA A 80 6.83 -13.03 4.81
N LYS A 81 8.07 -13.44 4.56
CA LYS A 81 9.22 -12.55 4.44
C LYS A 81 9.06 -11.59 3.27
N ARG A 82 8.76 -12.09 2.06
CA ARG A 82 8.60 -11.25 0.86
C ARG A 82 7.47 -10.24 1.01
N VAL A 83 6.31 -10.68 1.51
CA VAL A 83 5.18 -9.77 1.76
C VAL A 83 5.57 -8.69 2.77
N THR A 84 6.27 -9.07 3.85
CA THR A 84 6.76 -8.11 4.84
C THR A 84 7.70 -7.07 4.23
N GLU A 85 8.67 -7.50 3.42
CA GLU A 85 9.62 -6.61 2.74
C GLU A 85 8.92 -5.66 1.77
N GLU A 86 7.99 -6.15 0.96
CA GLU A 86 7.26 -5.32 0.01
C GLU A 86 6.26 -4.37 0.69
N VAL A 87 5.65 -4.74 1.82
CA VAL A 87 4.85 -3.79 2.63
C VAL A 87 5.71 -2.63 3.12
N LEU A 88 6.89 -2.92 3.68
CA LEU A 88 7.78 -1.87 4.19
C LEU A 88 8.26 -0.96 3.07
N LYS A 89 8.64 -1.53 1.92
CA LYS A 89 9.06 -0.78 0.73
C LYS A 89 7.92 0.07 0.16
N PHE A 90 6.69 -0.45 0.15
CA PHE A 90 5.51 0.32 -0.23
C PHE A 90 5.31 1.53 0.69
N LEU A 91 5.32 1.31 2.01
CA LEU A 91 5.14 2.39 2.99
C LEU A 91 6.23 3.45 2.87
N GLU A 92 7.49 3.04 2.74
CA GLU A 92 8.61 3.95 2.52
C GLU A 92 8.45 4.75 1.22
N GLY A 93 8.06 4.08 0.12
CA GLY A 93 7.83 4.73 -1.17
C GLY A 93 6.66 5.71 -1.13
N PHE A 94 5.55 5.34 -0.50
CA PHE A 94 4.34 6.15 -0.43
C PHE A 94 4.53 7.39 0.47
N PHE A 95 5.11 7.21 1.67
CA PHE A 95 5.40 8.34 2.57
C PHE A 95 6.49 9.27 2.04
N ALA A 96 7.42 8.76 1.22
CA ALA A 96 8.41 9.57 0.51
C ALA A 96 7.88 10.18 -0.81
N GLU A 97 6.59 10.04 -1.12
CA GLU A 97 5.96 10.55 -2.35
C GLU A 97 6.54 10.00 -3.66
N ARG A 98 7.22 8.85 -3.59
CA ARG A 98 7.70 8.10 -4.77
C ARG A 98 6.62 7.19 -5.33
N ILE A 99 5.68 6.76 -4.50
CA ILE A 99 4.48 6.03 -4.91
C ILE A 99 3.29 6.97 -4.80
N VAL A 100 2.41 6.93 -5.79
CA VAL A 100 1.21 7.75 -5.89
C VAL A 100 0.01 6.87 -6.26
N VAL A 101 -1.18 7.35 -5.91
CA VAL A 101 -2.46 6.80 -6.37
C VAL A 101 -2.99 7.73 -7.45
N TRP A 102 -3.45 7.22 -8.58
CA TRP A 102 -4.22 8.02 -9.54
C TRP A 102 -5.48 7.30 -9.98
N THR A 103 -6.54 8.08 -10.20
CA THR A 103 -7.79 7.57 -10.75
C THR A 103 -7.69 7.44 -12.25
N GLU A 104 -8.37 6.45 -12.80
CA GLU A 104 -8.61 6.30 -14.23
C GLU A 104 -10.12 6.34 -14.43
N THR A 105 -10.68 7.54 -14.50
CA THR A 105 -12.12 7.83 -14.46
C THR A 105 -12.87 7.10 -15.57
N ALA A 106 -12.28 7.00 -16.77
CA ALA A 106 -12.84 6.24 -17.89
C ALA A 106 -13.03 4.75 -17.56
N LYS A 107 -12.16 4.17 -16.73
CA LYS A 107 -12.19 2.76 -16.31
C LYS A 107 -12.84 2.55 -14.94
N LYS A 108 -13.11 3.63 -14.20
CA LYS A 108 -13.64 3.60 -12.82
C LYS A 108 -12.75 2.77 -11.87
N ILE A 109 -11.44 2.90 -12.03
CA ILE A 109 -10.44 2.26 -11.17
C ILE A 109 -9.47 3.30 -10.62
N ALA A 110 -8.70 2.92 -9.62
CA ALA A 110 -7.55 3.67 -9.13
C ALA A 110 -6.31 2.77 -9.21
N SER A 111 -5.25 3.32 -9.77
CA SER A 111 -3.97 2.67 -9.96
C SER A 111 -2.98 3.18 -8.93
N VAL A 112 -2.06 2.32 -8.51
CA VAL A 112 -0.98 2.66 -7.58
C VAL A 112 0.35 2.30 -8.22
N GLY A 113 1.31 3.22 -8.18
CA GLY A 113 2.60 3.00 -8.80
C GLY A 113 3.58 4.14 -8.58
N SER A 114 4.77 4.02 -9.19
CA SER A 114 5.78 5.07 -9.16
C SER A 114 5.23 6.37 -9.73
N ILE A 115 5.56 7.50 -9.10
CA ILE A 115 5.25 8.83 -9.63
C ILE A 115 5.80 9.05 -11.05
N GLU A 116 6.90 8.38 -11.40
CA GLU A 116 7.51 8.43 -12.73
C GLU A 116 6.69 7.70 -13.80
N ALA A 117 5.85 6.74 -13.38
CA ALA A 117 4.97 5.99 -14.28
C ALA A 117 3.58 6.63 -14.42
N MET A 118 3.27 7.65 -13.62
CA MET A 118 2.00 8.36 -13.65
C MET A 118 1.86 9.13 -14.98
N PRO A 119 0.69 9.09 -15.65
CA PRO A 119 0.46 9.88 -16.86
C PRO A 119 0.60 11.39 -16.59
N VAL A 120 1.36 12.10 -17.43
CA VAL A 120 1.50 13.57 -17.37
C VAL A 120 1.34 14.16 -18.79
N PRO A 121 0.34 15.03 -19.05
CA PRO A 121 -0.73 15.42 -18.13
C PRO A 121 -1.65 14.24 -17.80
N LEU A 122 -2.36 14.31 -16.66
CA LEU A 122 -3.43 13.37 -16.38
C LEU A 122 -4.57 13.54 -17.41
N PRO A 123 -5.23 12.44 -17.83
CA PRO A 123 -6.45 12.52 -18.62
C PRO A 123 -7.53 13.38 -17.94
N GLU A 124 -8.44 13.93 -18.73
CA GLU A 124 -9.52 14.75 -18.19
C GLU A 124 -10.39 13.96 -17.20
N GLY A 125 -10.57 14.51 -16.00
CA GLY A 125 -11.32 13.89 -14.92
C GLY A 125 -10.52 12.90 -14.07
N ASP A 126 -9.27 12.60 -14.42
CA ASP A 126 -8.37 11.81 -13.58
C ASP A 126 -7.74 12.71 -12.50
N GLU A 127 -7.50 12.13 -11.33
CA GLU A 127 -6.91 12.79 -10.16
C GLU A 127 -5.73 11.96 -9.67
N ALA A 128 -4.72 12.59 -9.10
CA ALA A 128 -3.61 11.89 -8.47
C ALA A 128 -3.36 12.39 -7.05
N PHE A 129 -2.84 11.50 -6.21
CA PHE A 129 -2.65 11.71 -4.78
C PHE A 129 -1.31 11.10 -4.35
N SER A 130 -0.50 11.88 -3.63
CA SER A 130 0.61 11.37 -2.82
C SER A 130 0.16 11.26 -1.36
N TRP A 131 1.03 10.78 -0.48
CA TRP A 131 0.76 10.82 0.96
C TRP A 131 0.47 12.23 1.50
N LYS A 132 0.96 13.30 0.85
CA LYS A 132 0.75 14.69 1.30
C LYS A 132 -0.56 15.30 0.83
N GLY A 133 -1.30 14.65 -0.06
CA GLY A 133 -2.57 15.15 -0.58
C GLY A 133 -2.69 15.05 -2.09
N ARG A 134 -3.61 15.82 -2.65
CA ARG A 134 -3.82 15.89 -4.09
C ARG A 134 -2.60 16.46 -4.82
N LEU A 135 -2.24 15.83 -5.93
CA LEU A 135 -1.20 16.31 -6.83
C LEU A 135 -1.80 17.21 -7.91
N HIS A 136 -1.04 18.24 -8.26
CA HIS A 136 -1.32 19.10 -9.41
C HIS A 136 -0.20 18.92 -10.45
N PRO A 137 -0.20 17.80 -11.21
CA PRO A 137 0.78 17.61 -12.25
C PRO A 137 0.61 18.75 -13.26
N LYS A 138 1.59 19.65 -13.32
CA LYS A 138 1.55 20.80 -14.22
C LYS A 138 1.44 20.29 -15.65
N ALA A 139 0.55 20.91 -16.44
CA ALA A 139 0.64 20.79 -17.89
C ALA A 139 2.05 21.23 -18.31
N GLY A 140 2.78 20.31 -18.95
CA GLY A 140 4.07 20.61 -19.57
C GLY A 140 3.95 21.65 -20.67
#